data_AF-A0A7L3FI60-F1
#
_entry.id   AF-A0A7L3FI60-F1
#
_cell.length_a   1.000
_cell.length_b   1.000
_cell.length_c   1.000
_cell.angle_alpha   90.00
_cell.angle_beta   90.00
_cell.angle_gamma   90.00
#
_symmetry.space_group_name_H-M   'P 1'
#
loop_
_entity.id
_entity.type
_entity.pdbx_description
1 polymer ?
#
loop_
_entity_poly.entity_id
_entity_poly.type
_entity_poly.pdbx_seq_one_letter_code
_entity_poly.pdbx_strand_id
1 'polypeptide(L)' 'GGYFLPRLSGKVGYYLALTGFRLKGRDVLKAGIATHFVDSEQLPALEKDLIALKSPSMENIANLLNTYHMK' A
#
# COMPACT_ATOMS: atom_id res chain seq x y z
N GLY A 1 -7.47 8.42 -12.17
CA GLY A 1 -8.17 7.11 -12.13
C GLY A 1 -8.19 6.36 -13.46
N GLY A 2 -8.24 7.03 -14.62
CA GLY A 2 -8.51 6.38 -15.91
C GLY A 2 -7.52 5.28 -16.35
N TYR A 3 -6.26 5.34 -15.95
CA TYR A 3 -5.30 4.25 -16.20
C TYR A 3 -5.42 3.11 -15.17
N PHE A 4 -5.48 3.47 -13.89
CA PHE A 4 -5.33 2.50 -12.79
C PHE A 4 -6.63 1.75 -12.46
N LEU A 5 -7.77 2.45 -12.37
CA LEU A 5 -9.04 1.86 -11.94
C LEU A 5 -9.52 0.72 -12.87
N PRO A 6 -9.44 0.83 -14.22
CA PRO A 6 -9.84 -0.27 -15.09
C PRO A 6 -8.97 -1.54 -14.96
N ARG A 7 -7.80 -1.45 -14.31
CA ARG A 7 -6.87 -2.58 -14.09
C ARG A 7 -7.08 -3.26 -12.73
N LEU A 8 -7.94 -2.73 -11.88
CA LEU A 8 -8.32 -3.40 -10.63
C LEU A 8 -9.13 -4.65 -10.95
N SER A 9 -8.92 -5.69 -10.15
CA SER A 9 -9.62 -6.96 -10.33
C SER A 9 -11.14 -6.80 -10.14
N GLY A 10 -11.90 -7.56 -10.92
CA GLY A 10 -13.36 -7.52 -10.90
C GLY A 10 -13.93 -6.18 -11.41
N LYS A 11 -14.96 -5.66 -10.73
CA LYS A 11 -15.66 -4.42 -11.11
C LYS A 11 -15.46 -3.27 -10.11
N VAL A 12 -14.53 -3.42 -9.17
CA VAL A 12 -14.29 -2.44 -8.10
C VAL A 12 -13.87 -1.09 -8.68
N GLY A 13 -13.00 -1.08 -9.70
CA GLY A 13 -12.58 0.16 -10.37
C GLY A 13 -13.73 0.96 -10.98
N TYR A 14 -14.70 0.29 -11.62
CA TYR A 14 -15.90 0.93 -12.16
C TYR A 14 -16.79 1.49 -11.04
N TYR A 15 -17.01 0.72 -9.98
CA TYR A 15 -17.78 1.17 -8.83
C TYR A 15 -17.16 2.44 -8.21
N LEU A 16 -15.85 2.45 -7.97
CA LEU A 16 -15.15 3.60 -7.41
C LEU A 16 -15.21 4.83 -8.34
N ALA A 17 -15.08 4.62 -9.65
CA ALA A 17 -15.13 5.70 -10.64
C ALA A 17 -16.51 6.35 -10.76
N LEU A 18 -17.59 5.56 -10.70
CA LEU A 18 -18.96 6.04 -10.88
C LEU A 18 -19.55 6.63 -9.59
N THR A 19 -19.20 6.09 -8.43
CA THR A 19 -19.80 6.48 -7.15
C THR A 19 -18.97 7.46 -6.34
N GLY A 20 -17.66 7.58 -6.63
CA GLY A 20 -16.74 8.35 -5.80
C GLY A 20 -16.54 7.80 -4.39
N PHE A 21 -16.88 6.53 -4.15
CA PHE A 21 -16.74 5.88 -2.84
C PHE A 21 -15.27 5.87 -2.37
N ARG A 22 -15.05 6.16 -1.08
CA ARG A 22 -13.71 6.25 -0.50
C ARG A 22 -13.34 4.96 0.24
N LEU A 23 -12.33 4.26 -0.26
CA LEU A 23 -11.69 3.16 0.46
C LEU A 23 -10.80 3.71 1.58
N LYS A 24 -10.69 2.95 2.68
CA LYS A 24 -9.88 3.32 3.84
C LYS A 24 -9.08 2.13 4.34
N GLY A 25 -7.88 2.39 4.87
CA GLY A 25 -7.04 1.40 5.53
C GLY A 25 -6.87 0.10 4.74
N ARG A 26 -7.24 -1.03 5.36
CA ARG A 26 -7.06 -2.38 4.81
C ARG A 26 -7.85 -2.63 3.52
N ASP A 27 -8.96 -1.91 3.28
CA ASP A 27 -9.71 -2.05 2.02
C ASP A 27 -8.90 -1.60 0.81
N VAL A 28 -7.99 -0.64 0.99
CA VAL A 28 -7.08 -0.15 -0.06
C VAL A 28 -6.08 -1.24 -0.44
N LEU A 29 -5.59 -2.01 0.53
CA LEU A 29 -4.73 -3.18 0.30
C LEU A 29 -5.51 -4.29 -0.41
N LYS A 30 -6.70 -4.64 0.09
CA LYS A 30 -7.54 -5.70 -0.49
C LYS A 30 -7.98 -5.39 -1.92
N ALA A 31 -8.24 -4.11 -2.22
CA ALA A 31 -8.55 -3.66 -3.56
C ALA A 31 -7.33 -3.65 -4.52
N GLY A 32 -6.12 -3.98 -4.03
CA GLY A 32 -4.90 -3.99 -4.82
C GLY A 32 -4.35 -2.59 -5.15
N ILE A 33 -4.75 -1.59 -4.36
CA ILE A 33 -4.31 -0.19 -4.52
C ILE A 33 -3.05 0.08 -3.70
N ALA A 34 -3.02 -0.40 -2.46
CA ALA A 34 -1.83 -0.37 -1.62
C ALA A 34 -1.07 -1.70 -1.74
N THR A 35 0.25 -1.65 -1.56
CA THR A 35 1.10 -2.86 -1.53
C THR A 35 1.29 -3.40 -0.12
N HIS A 36 1.34 -2.51 0.88
CA HIS A 36 1.53 -2.86 2.29
C HIS A 36 0.55 -2.08 3.17
N PHE A 37 0.15 -2.66 4.29
CA PHE A 37 -0.57 -2.01 5.38
C PHE A 37 0.30 -2.03 6.64
N VAL A 38 0.37 -0.88 7.33
CA VAL A 38 1.18 -0.66 8.55
C VAL A 38 0.33 0.15 9.52
N ASP A 39 0.35 -0.21 10.80
CA ASP A 39 -0.33 0.57 11.84
C ASP A 39 0.33 1.95 12.02
N SER A 40 -0.49 2.97 12.29
CA SER A 40 -0.01 4.36 12.40
C SER A 40 1.06 4.55 13.48
N GLU A 41 1.02 3.74 14.54
CA GLU A 41 1.97 3.77 15.65
C GLU A 41 3.39 3.34 15.22
N GLN A 42 3.50 2.52 14.17
CA GLN A 42 4.77 1.99 13.68
C GLN A 42 5.39 2.86 12.57
N LEU A 43 4.64 3.83 12.01
CA LEU A 43 5.14 4.69 10.94
C LEU A 43 6.44 5.42 11.29
N PRO A 44 6.63 6.00 12.50
CA PRO A 44 7.89 6.66 12.85
C PRO A 44 9.09 5.70 12.88
N ALA A 45 8.87 4.45 13.30
CA ALA A 45 9.92 3.43 13.33
C ALA A 45 10.29 2.98 11.92
N LEU A 46 9.29 2.72 11.07
CA LEU A 46 9.48 2.37 9.67
C LEU A 46 10.26 3.45 8.91
N GLU A 47 9.90 4.72 9.08
CA GLU A 47 10.59 5.84 8.43
C GLU A 47 12.07 5.90 8.85
N LYS A 48 12.33 5.76 10.15
CA LYS A 48 13.70 5.75 10.68
C LYS A 48 14.53 4.60 10.10
N ASP A 49 13.95 3.40 9.99
CA ASP A 49 14.66 2.23 9.46
C ASP A 49 14.92 2.36 7.95
N LEU A 50 13.99 2.97 7.20
CA LEU A 50 14.18 3.27 5.78
C LEU A 50 15.33 4.28 5.57
N ILE A 51 15.44 5.29 6.43
CA ILE A 51 16.52 6.28 6.37
C ILE A 51 17.87 5.67 6.77
N ALA A 52 17.88 4.78 7.77
CA ALA A 52 19.10 4.15 8.27
C ALA A 52 19.69 3.06 7.32
N LEU A 53 19.01 2.76 6.22
CA LEU A 53 19.35 1.68 5.31
C LEU A 53 20.63 2.00 4.51
N LYS A 54 21.74 1.33 4.86
CA LYS A 54 23.08 1.61 4.28
C LYS A 54 23.20 1.31 2.78
N SER A 55 22.39 0.40 2.25
CA SER A 55 22.44 -0.02 0.84
C SER A 55 21.01 -0.20 0.32
N PRO A 56 20.37 0.88 -0.17
CA PRO A 56 19.01 0.83 -0.67
C PRO A 56 18.94 0.09 -2.00
N SER A 57 18.59 -1.19 -1.94
CA SER A 57 18.20 -2.01 -3.09
C SER A 57 16.70 -2.31 -3.04
N MET A 58 16.09 -2.62 -4.18
CA MET A 58 14.67 -2.99 -4.23
C MET A 58 14.36 -4.17 -3.30
N GLU A 59 15.26 -5.15 -3.22
CA GLU A 59 15.11 -6.31 -2.33
C GLU A 59 15.19 -5.91 -0.85
N ASN A 60 16.17 -5.09 -0.47
CA ASN A 60 16.35 -4.69 0.93
C ASN A 60 15.17 -3.83 1.41
N ILE A 61 14.67 -2.93 0.56
CA ILE A 61 13.50 -2.11 0.86
C ILE A 61 12.26 -2.98 0.98
N ALA A 62 12.04 -3.92 0.04
CA ALA A 62 10.91 -4.84 0.09
C ALA A 62 10.93 -5.70 1.37
N ASN A 63 12.11 -6.23 1.74
CA ASN A 63 12.28 -7.01 2.97
C ASN A 63 11.96 -6.19 4.22
N LEU A 64 12.39 -4.94 4.28
CA LEU A 64 12.05 -4.05 5.40
C LEU A 64 10.54 -3.78 5.45
N LEU A 65 9.92 -3.40 4.32
CA LEU A 65 8.48 -3.14 4.26
C LEU A 65 7.64 -4.36 4.64
N ASN A 66 8.06 -5.56 4.24
CA ASN A 66 7.42 -6.83 4.61
C ASN A 66 7.47 -7.10 6.13
N THR A 67 8.46 -6.58 6.84
CA THR A 67 8.59 -6.74 8.29
C THR A 67 7.54 -5.94 9.05
N TYR A 68 7.20 -4.76 8.55
CA TYR A 68 6.15 -3.90 9.10
C TYR A 68 4.75 -4.22 8.55
N HIS A 69 4.68 -5.09 7.55
CA HIS A 69 3.42 -5.45 6.92
C HIS A 69 2.54 -6.26 7.86
N MET A 70 1.36 -5.75 8.16
CA MET A 70 0.35 -6.54 8.87
C MET A 70 -0.36 -7.46 7.88
N LYS A 71 -0.31 -8.77 8.17
CA LYS A 71 -1.09 -9.77 7.45
C LYS A 71 -2.59 -9.60 7.68
#